data_AF-A0A212SX46-F1
#
_entry.id   AF-A0A212SX46-F1
#
_cell.length_a   1.000
_cell.length_b   1.000
_cell.length_c   1.000
_cell.angle_alpha   90.00
_cell.angle_beta   90.00
_cell.angle_gamma   90.00
#
_symmetry.space_group_name_H-M   'P 1'
#
loop_
_entity.id
_entity.type
_entity.pdbx_description
1 polymer ?
#
loop_
_entity_poly.entity_id
_entity_poly.type
_entity_poly.pdbx_seq_one_letter_code
_entity_poly.pdbx_strand_id
1 'polypeptide(L)'
;MDEQIARVLSRLRPITDRIAELMKQFNSAEDEGEPGLEARLEVVRYFNDEQQERGEHNLFGWALDREAIDFLAATGAYLDVDEYDMTPDARAAG
;
A
#
# COMPACT_ATOMS: atom_id res chain seq x y z
N MET A 1 -2.29 -6.09 -11.81
CA MET A 1 -2.32 -5.22 -10.62
C MET A 1 -2.70 -6.10 -9.46
N ASP A 2 -2.09 -5.93 -8.29
CA ASP A 2 -2.58 -6.63 -7.10
C ASP A 2 -4.07 -6.29 -6.89
N GLU A 3 -4.93 -7.31 -6.81
CA GLU A 3 -6.39 -7.16 -6.66
C GLU A 3 -6.76 -6.38 -5.39
N GLN A 4 -5.93 -6.45 -4.34
CA GLN A 4 -6.12 -5.69 -3.11
C GLN A 4 -5.90 -4.19 -3.34
N ILE A 5 -4.81 -3.83 -4.03
CA ILE A 5 -4.53 -2.44 -4.42
C ILE A 5 -5.64 -1.92 -5.33
N ALA A 6 -6.10 -2.73 -6.29
CA ALA A 6 -7.23 -2.40 -7.18
C ALA A 6 -8.47 -2.01 -6.38
N ARG A 7 -8.81 -2.84 -5.40
CA ARG A 7 -10.00 -2.69 -4.59
C ARG A 7 -9.93 -1.46 -3.70
N VAL A 8 -8.79 -1.17 -3.10
CA VAL A 8 -8.61 0.05 -2.30
C VAL A 8 -8.68 1.28 -3.21
N LEU A 9 -7.96 1.30 -4.33
CA LEU A 9 -7.95 2.44 -5.24
C LEU A 9 -9.32 2.72 -5.85
N SER A 10 -10.10 1.70 -6.21
CA SER A 10 -11.47 1.89 -6.71
C SER A 10 -12.36 2.70 -5.75
N ARG A 11 -12.12 2.61 -4.44
CA ARG A 11 -12.85 3.36 -3.41
C ARG A 11 -12.33 4.78 -3.21
N LEU A 12 -11.03 4.99 -3.43
CA LEU A 12 -10.38 6.28 -3.24
C LEU A 12 -10.46 7.18 -4.49
N ARG A 13 -10.65 6.59 -5.68
CA ARG A 13 -10.79 7.31 -6.95
C ARG A 13 -11.76 8.49 -6.89
N PRO A 14 -13.00 8.36 -6.37
CA PRO A 14 -13.96 9.47 -6.36
C PRO A 14 -13.51 10.68 -5.53
N ILE A 15 -12.53 10.52 -4.63
CA ILE A 15 -12.07 11.54 -3.70
C ILE A 15 -10.60 11.91 -3.88
N THR A 16 -9.95 11.43 -4.94
CA THR A 16 -8.50 11.60 -5.19
C THR A 16 -8.11 13.08 -5.25
N ASP A 17 -8.85 13.90 -5.99
CA ASP A 17 -8.57 15.33 -6.11
C ASP A 17 -8.66 16.06 -4.77
N ARG A 18 -9.59 15.64 -3.90
CA ARG A 18 -9.75 16.23 -2.57
C ARG A 18 -8.60 15.85 -1.64
N ILE A 19 -8.13 14.60 -1.72
CA ILE A 19 -6.93 14.17 -0.99
C ILE A 19 -5.71 14.98 -1.47
N ALA A 20 -5.53 15.11 -2.78
CA ALA A 20 -4.45 15.88 -3.38
C ALA A 20 -4.48 17.37 -2.96
N GLU A 21 -5.67 17.98 -2.92
CA GLU A 21 -5.85 19.35 -2.46
C GLU A 21 -5.47 19.51 -0.98
N LEU A 22 -5.90 18.59 -0.11
CA LEU A 22 -5.55 18.61 1.31
C LEU A 22 -4.03 18.45 1.48
N MET A 23 -3.43 17.47 0.82
CA MET A 23 -1.97 17.25 0.89
C MET A 23 -1.20 18.48 0.43
N LYS A 24 -1.65 19.16 -0.63
CA LYS A 24 -1.07 20.45 -1.04
C LYS A 24 -1.23 21.51 0.04
N GLN A 25 -2.44 21.74 0.56
CA GLN A 25 -2.70 22.76 1.58
C GLN A 25 -1.78 22.60 2.80
N PHE A 26 -1.70 21.40 3.35
CA PHE A 26 -0.90 21.13 4.54
C PHE A 26 0.61 21.12 4.29
N ASN A 27 1.05 20.76 3.08
CA ASN A 27 2.48 20.71 2.74
C ASN A 27 2.97 21.98 2.01
N SER A 28 2.09 22.94 1.77
CA SER A 28 2.41 24.23 1.14
C SER A 28 2.82 25.31 2.14
N ALA A 29 2.81 25.01 3.44
CA ALA A 29 3.12 26.00 4.46
C ALA A 29 4.63 26.19 4.62
N GLU A 30 5.02 27.46 4.60
CA GLU A 30 6.32 28.07 4.92
C GLU A 30 6.77 27.84 6.38
N ASP A 31 6.23 26.84 7.08
CA ASP A 31 6.61 26.47 8.44
C ASP A 31 7.80 25.52 8.39
N GLU A 32 9.01 26.08 8.31
CA GLU A 32 10.29 25.37 8.37
C GLU A 32 10.47 24.51 9.65
N GLY A 33 9.51 24.54 10.58
CA GLY A 33 9.56 23.87 11.88
C GLY A 33 8.56 22.74 12.11
N GLU A 34 7.50 22.59 11.31
CA GLU A 34 6.52 21.52 11.50
C GLU A 34 6.58 20.48 10.38
N PRO A 35 6.65 19.16 10.70
CA PRO A 35 6.59 18.13 9.69
C PRO A 35 5.22 18.19 9.00
N GLY A 36 5.22 18.33 7.67
CA GLY A 36 4.01 18.27 6.86
C GLY A 36 3.25 16.95 7.02
N LEU A 37 2.05 16.88 6.43
CA LEU A 37 1.27 15.66 6.41
C LEU A 37 1.91 14.60 5.49
N GLU A 38 1.98 13.37 6.00
CA GLU A 38 2.29 12.17 5.23
C GLU A 38 1.02 11.35 5.00
N ALA A 39 0.71 11.07 3.73
CA ALA A 39 -0.32 10.11 3.37
C ALA A 39 0.32 8.75 3.03
N ARG A 40 -0.31 7.66 3.46
CA ARG A 40 0.14 6.30 3.16
C ARG A 40 -1.01 5.48 2.60
N LEU A 41 -0.75 4.80 1.49
CA LEU A 41 -1.56 3.69 1.01
C LEU A 41 -0.94 2.41 1.60
N GLU A 42 -1.53 1.95 2.69
CA GLU A 42 -1.04 0.78 3.43
C GLU A 42 -1.70 -0.50 2.91
N VAL A 43 -0.87 -1.49 2.62
CA VAL A 43 -1.29 -2.85 2.33
C VAL A 43 -0.63 -3.77 3.36
N VAL A 44 -1.35 -4.76 3.87
CA VAL A 44 -0.80 -5.74 4.82
C VAL A 44 -1.14 -7.13 4.33
N ARG A 45 -0.12 -7.96 4.13
CA ARG A 45 -0.26 -9.35 3.66
C ARG A 45 0.20 -10.32 4.72
N TYR A 46 -0.57 -11.39 4.91
CA TYR A 46 -0.23 -12.53 5.78
C TYR A 46 -0.07 -13.78 4.93
N PHE A 47 1.03 -14.50 5.12
CA PHE A 47 1.33 -15.75 4.42
C PHE A 47 1.24 -16.93 5.40
N ASN A 48 0.49 -17.98 5.04
CA ASN A 48 0.40 -19.24 5.81
C ASN A 48 0.90 -20.41 4.93
N ASP A 49 1.61 -21.38 5.50
CA ASP A 49 2.14 -22.54 4.75
C ASP A 49 1.05 -23.50 4.24
N GLU A 50 -0.16 -23.47 4.80
CA GLU A 50 -1.19 -24.49 4.56
C GLU A 50 -1.83 -24.46 3.17
N GLN A 51 -1.51 -23.47 2.32
CA GLN A 51 -2.06 -23.36 0.95
C GLN A 51 -1.00 -23.36 -0.15
N GLN A 52 0.12 -24.07 0.02
CA GLN A 52 1.00 -24.38 -1.10
C GLN A 52 0.44 -25.51 -1.97
N GLU A 53 -0.67 -25.27 -2.67
CA GLU A 53 -0.89 -26.02 -3.92
C GLU A 53 0.19 -25.58 -4.92
N ARG A 54 1.12 -26.49 -5.20
CA ARG A 54 2.35 -26.31 -6.02
C ARG A 54 2.08 -26.02 -7.51
N GLY A 55 1.03 -25.28 -7.85
CA GLY A 55 0.50 -25.19 -9.21
C GLY A 55 0.83 -23.91 -9.98
N GLU A 56 0.78 -22.75 -9.34
CA GLU A 56 0.94 -21.48 -10.04
C GLU A 56 1.82 -20.58 -9.20
N HIS A 57 2.86 -20.01 -9.82
CA HIS A 57 3.81 -19.08 -9.22
C HIS A 57 3.14 -18.24 -8.14
N ASN A 58 3.57 -18.37 -6.88
CA ASN A 58 3.15 -17.47 -5.82
C ASN A 58 3.32 -16.04 -6.35
N LEU A 59 2.21 -15.38 -6.67
CA LEU A 59 2.21 -14.08 -7.33
C LEU A 59 2.54 -13.01 -6.27
N PHE A 60 3.76 -13.06 -5.73
CA PHE A 60 4.36 -12.08 -4.81
C PHE A 60 4.72 -10.76 -5.55
N GLY A 61 3.98 -10.44 -6.60
CA GLY A 61 4.29 -9.35 -7.51
C GLY A 61 3.72 -8.02 -7.05
N TRP A 62 4.58 -7.03 -6.88
CA TRP A 62 4.25 -5.61 -6.66
C TRP A 62 3.81 -4.90 -7.95
N ALA A 63 3.00 -5.55 -8.78
CA ALA A 63 2.62 -5.00 -10.06
C ALA A 63 1.69 -3.78 -9.85
N LEU A 64 2.27 -2.59 -9.86
CA LEU A 64 1.55 -1.33 -9.92
C LEU A 64 1.22 -1.03 -11.38
N ASP A 65 -0.06 -0.83 -11.67
CA ASP A 65 -0.47 -0.33 -12.96
C ASP A 65 -0.36 1.20 -13.01
N ARG A 66 -0.62 1.76 -14.20
CA ARG A 66 -0.58 3.20 -14.42
C ARG A 66 -1.51 3.96 -13.49
N GLU A 67 -2.72 3.44 -13.24
CA GLU A 67 -3.71 4.14 -12.43
C GLU A 67 -3.28 4.22 -10.96
N ALA A 68 -2.61 3.19 -10.45
CA ALA A 68 -1.99 3.21 -9.12
C ALA A 68 -0.87 4.24 -9.02
N ILE A 69 0.01 4.28 -10.03
CA ILE A 69 1.10 5.26 -10.08
C ILE A 69 0.54 6.69 -10.15
N ASP A 70 -0.46 6.93 -11.00
CA ASP A 70 -1.09 8.24 -11.16
C ASP A 70 -1.76 8.70 -9.85
N PHE A 71 -2.40 7.79 -9.11
CA PHE A 71 -2.97 8.09 -7.79
C PHE A 71 -1.90 8.50 -6.76
N LEU A 72 -0.83 7.71 -6.64
CA LEU A 72 0.26 7.98 -5.70
C LEU A 72 0.92 9.33 -6.03
N ALA A 73 1.17 9.60 -7.31
CA ALA A 73 1.73 10.87 -7.76
C ALA A 73 0.81 12.06 -7.50
N ALA A 74 -0.49 11.93 -7.74
CA ALA A 74 -1.45 13.01 -7.54
C ALA A 74 -1.59 13.39 -6.05
N THR A 75 -1.59 12.39 -5.18
CA THR A 75 -1.81 12.57 -3.73
C THR A 75 -0.52 12.81 -2.95
N GLY A 76 0.64 12.45 -3.51
CA GLY A 76 1.91 12.41 -2.78
C GLY A 76 1.95 11.31 -1.71
N ALA A 77 1.04 10.33 -1.78
CA ALA A 77 1.00 9.24 -0.82
C ALA A 77 2.16 8.26 -1.06
N TYR A 78 2.73 7.76 0.03
CA TYR A 78 3.65 6.63 -0.01
C TYR A 78 2.87 5.33 -0.16
N LEU A 79 3.42 4.38 -0.91
CA LEU A 79 2.98 2.98 -0.83
C LEU A 79 3.76 2.33 0.31
N ASP A 80 3.05 1.88 1.33
CA ASP A 80 3.63 1.20 2.50
C ASP A 80 3.08 -0.21 2.53
N VAL A 81 3.97 -1.21 2.62
CA VAL A 81 3.53 -2.59 2.55
C VAL A 81 4.28 -3.51 3.48
N ASP A 82 3.49 -4.10 4.38
CA ASP A 82 3.95 -5.07 5.35
C ASP A 82 3.61 -6.48 4.91
N GLU A 83 4.59 -7.36 5.07
CA GLU A 83 4.52 -8.76 4.73
C GLU A 83 4.90 -9.61 5.94
N TYR A 84 3.92 -10.37 6.44
CA TYR A 84 4.08 -11.22 7.60
C TYR A 84 4.00 -12.69 7.20
N ASP A 85 5.10 -13.41 7.40
CA ASP A 85 5.12 -14.87 7.35
C ASP A 85 4.58 -15.42 8.68
N MET A 86 3.46 -16.12 8.60
CA MET A 86 2.80 -16.76 9.74
C MET A 86 3.12 -18.26 9.80
N THR A 87 4.13 -18.73 9.04
CA THR A 87 4.66 -20.09 9.22
C THR A 87 5.16 -20.27 10.65
N PRO A 88 4.79 -21.37 11.33
CA PRO A 88 5.23 -21.61 12.70
C PRO A 88 6.76 -21.66 12.77
N ASP A 89 7.33 -20.95 13.74
CA ASP A 89 8.77 -21.02 14.03
C ASP A 89 9.18 -22.47 14.29
N ALA A 90 10.03 -23.04 13.42
CA ALA A 90 10.55 -24.41 13.57
C ALA A 90 11.32 -24.63 14.89
N ARG A 91 11.67 -23.56 15.62
CA ARG A 91 12.34 -23.58 16.93
C ARG A 91 11.40 -23.71 18.12
N ALA A 92 10.09 -23.51 17.95
CA ALA A 92 9.10 -23.61 19.04
C ALA A 92 8.51 -25.03 19.20
N ALA A 93 8.92 -25.97 18.34
CA ALA A 93 8.42 -27.35 18.30
C ALA A 93 9.40 -28.38 18.96
N GLY A 94 10.33 -27.92 19.79
CA GLY A 94 11.33 -28.75 20.48
C GLY A 94 11.16 -28.80 21.99
#